data_AF-C6HNM2-F1
#
_entry.id   AF-C6HNM2-F1
#
_cell.length_a   1.000
_cell.length_b   1.000
_cell.length_c   1.000
_cell.angle_alpha   90.00
_cell.angle_beta   90.00
_cell.angle_gamma   90.00
#
_symmetry.space_group_name_H-M   'P 1'
#
loop_
_entity.id
_entity.type
_entity.pdbx_description
1 polymer ?
#
loop_
_entity_poly.entity_id
_entity_poly.type
_entity_poly.pdbx_seq_one_letter_code
_entity_poly.pdbx_strand_id
1 'polypeptide(L)'
;MRTFVMNHDTQPSQSLEEPIADFFKPLAYALILLRKEGYPCLFYGDLYGVCGGCKGILKPSCNDKLADLALARNLYAYGRQRDYFDKRHCIGFVRFGDSGHPDGLACILSNGPAATKRMYVGKAHADSVWTEIYGYCRSRVKIDSRGYGVFGVVARNVSVWVREDAAGRERFGKFDSDIYSSLQGDH
;
A
#
# COMPACT_ATOMS: atom_id res chain seq x y z
N MET A 1 15.37 -13.96 -2.12
CA MET A 1 15.82 -12.68 -1.55
C MET A 1 14.67 -12.07 -0.77
N ARG A 2 14.84 -11.84 0.54
CA ARG A 2 13.86 -11.11 1.36
C ARG A 2 13.94 -9.62 0.99
N THR A 3 12.81 -8.94 0.93
CA THR A 3 12.73 -7.51 0.62
C THR A 3 12.21 -6.76 1.85
N PHE A 4 12.97 -5.78 2.32
CA PHE A 4 12.68 -4.99 3.52
C PHE A 4 12.66 -3.50 3.17
N VAL A 5 11.82 -2.73 3.88
CA VAL A 5 11.88 -1.25 3.88
C VAL A 5 12.78 -0.77 5.03
N MET A 6 12.76 -1.47 6.17
CA MET A 6 13.61 -1.24 7.34
C MET A 6 14.04 -2.58 7.96
N ASN A 7 15.20 -2.60 8.64
CA ASN A 7 15.68 -3.75 9.42
C ASN A 7 16.01 -3.35 10.88
N HIS A 8 16.39 -4.32 11.73
CA HIS A 8 16.76 -4.10 13.13
C HIS A 8 17.93 -3.10 13.33
N ASP A 9 18.82 -2.95 12.35
CA ASP A 9 20.00 -2.07 12.38
C ASP A 9 19.74 -0.64 11.88
N THR A 10 18.51 -0.33 11.44
CA THR A 10 18.07 1.00 10.96
C THR A 10 17.10 1.69 11.93
N GLN A 11 17.03 1.21 13.18
CA GLN A 11 16.31 1.89 14.26
C GLN A 11 17.04 3.16 14.70
N PRO A 12 16.31 4.21 15.15
CA PRO A 12 16.94 5.39 15.72
C PRO A 12 17.83 4.99 16.91
N SER A 13 19.10 5.42 16.88
CA SER A 13 20.25 5.02 17.74
C SER A 13 21.21 3.92 17.24
N GLN A 14 21.04 3.40 16.01
CA GLN A 14 22.03 2.51 15.35
C GLN A 14 22.84 3.25 14.26
N SER A 15 24.02 2.72 13.92
CA SER A 15 25.08 3.39 13.15
C SER A 15 24.81 3.62 11.64
N LEU A 16 23.66 3.16 11.12
CA LEU A 16 23.25 3.24 9.71
C LEU A 16 21.95 4.04 9.54
N GLU A 17 21.82 5.16 10.24
CA GLU A 17 20.67 6.07 10.15
C GLU A 17 20.70 6.86 8.83
N GLU A 18 20.19 6.27 7.74
CA GLU A 18 19.65 7.06 6.64
C GLU A 18 18.14 7.18 6.84
N PRO A 19 17.62 8.30 7.39
CA PRO A 19 16.21 8.45 7.64
C PRO A 19 15.47 8.52 6.30
N ILE A 20 14.85 7.41 5.90
CA ILE A 20 13.86 7.41 4.82
C ILE A 20 12.77 8.40 5.23
N ALA A 21 12.60 9.48 4.46
CA ALA A 21 11.58 10.47 4.74
C ALA A 21 10.20 9.79 4.88
N ASP A 22 9.43 10.14 5.91
CA ASP A 22 8.20 9.40 6.27
C ASP A 22 7.18 9.30 5.12
N PHE A 23 7.10 10.31 4.25
CA PHE A 23 6.23 10.27 3.08
C PHE A 23 6.60 9.16 2.08
N PHE A 24 7.84 8.68 2.11
CA PHE A 24 8.36 7.65 1.22
C PHE A 24 8.09 6.22 1.73
N LYS A 25 7.88 6.04 3.04
CA LYS A 25 7.58 4.72 3.62
C LYS A 25 6.36 4.04 2.96
N PRO A 26 5.20 4.71 2.76
CA PRO A 26 4.07 4.13 2.02
C PRO A 26 4.45 3.70 0.60
N LEU A 27 5.25 4.51 -0.11
CA LEU A 27 5.69 4.22 -1.48
C LEU A 27 6.55 2.95 -1.51
N ALA A 28 7.52 2.84 -0.59
CA ALA A 28 8.39 1.68 -0.47
C ALA A 28 7.62 0.41 -0.08
N TYR A 29 6.73 0.51 0.91
CA TYR A 29 5.91 -0.62 1.36
C TYR A 29 4.97 -1.12 0.26
N ALA A 30 4.32 -0.23 -0.48
CA ALA A 30 3.47 -0.63 -1.59
C ALA A 30 4.24 -1.40 -2.68
N LEU A 31 5.49 -0.99 -2.96
CA LEU A 31 6.35 -1.68 -3.92
C LEU A 31 6.74 -3.08 -3.44
N ILE A 32 7.13 -3.26 -2.17
CA ILE A 32 7.54 -4.57 -1.67
C ILE A 32 6.35 -5.50 -1.38
N LEU A 33 5.20 -4.95 -0.98
CA LEU A 33 4.03 -5.75 -0.59
C LEU A 33 3.12 -6.10 -1.77
N LEU A 34 2.94 -5.23 -2.76
CA LEU A 34 1.89 -5.45 -3.76
C LEU A 34 2.42 -5.98 -5.09
N ARG A 35 3.72 -5.85 -5.34
CA ARG A 35 4.35 -6.45 -6.54
C ARG A 35 4.48 -7.97 -6.37
N LYS A 36 4.55 -8.66 -7.52
CA LYS A 36 4.64 -10.11 -7.65
C LYS A 36 5.95 -10.66 -7.07
N GLU A 37 7.03 -9.91 -7.23
CA GLU A 37 8.37 -10.32 -6.83
C GLU A 37 8.65 -9.99 -5.37
N GLY A 38 9.50 -10.79 -4.74
CA GLY A 38 9.96 -10.58 -3.37
C GLY A 38 9.14 -11.33 -2.32
N TYR A 39 9.80 -11.59 -1.20
CA TYR A 39 9.19 -12.06 0.04
C TYR A 39 9.23 -10.90 1.02
N PRO A 40 8.16 -10.07 1.07
CA PRO A 40 8.16 -8.91 1.92
C PRO A 40 8.13 -9.34 3.39
N CYS A 41 8.90 -8.64 4.19
CA CYS A 41 8.88 -8.76 5.63
C CYS A 41 8.48 -7.41 6.21
N LEU A 42 7.39 -7.39 6.98
CA LEU A 42 6.96 -6.20 7.71
C LEU A 42 7.84 -6.01 8.94
N PHE A 43 8.21 -4.78 9.22
CA PHE A 43 8.96 -4.43 10.42
C PHE A 43 7.98 -4.11 11.55
N TYR A 44 8.19 -4.71 12.72
CA TYR A 44 7.30 -4.56 13.88
C TYR A 44 7.14 -3.10 14.29
N GLY A 45 8.24 -2.34 14.35
CA GLY A 45 8.21 -0.93 14.73
C GLY A 45 7.46 -0.03 13.74
N ASP A 46 7.39 -0.41 12.47
CA ASP A 46 6.60 0.31 11.47
C ASP A 46 5.09 -0.02 11.56
N LEU A 47 4.74 -1.19 12.13
CA LEU A 47 3.35 -1.64 12.25
C LEU A 47 2.69 -1.21 13.56
N TYR A 48 3.44 -1.23 14.67
CA TYR A 48 2.92 -0.94 16.02
C TYR A 48 3.57 0.29 16.67
N GLY A 49 4.60 0.87 16.05
CA GLY A 49 5.46 1.82 16.73
C GLY A 49 6.47 1.12 17.65
N VAL A 50 7.26 1.91 18.37
CA VAL A 50 8.23 1.40 19.35
C VAL A 50 8.12 2.23 20.62
N CYS A 51 7.91 1.57 21.76
CA CYS A 51 7.96 2.15 23.09
C CYS A 51 9.24 1.68 23.81
N GLY A 52 10.04 2.59 24.37
CA GLY A 52 11.22 2.23 25.18
C GLY A 52 12.57 2.85 24.79
N GLY A 53 12.61 3.87 23.94
CA GLY A 53 13.83 4.64 23.63
C GLY A 53 13.90 5.99 24.38
N CYS A 54 15.08 6.64 24.39
CA CYS A 54 15.35 7.92 25.06
C CYS A 54 14.52 9.13 24.54
N LYS A 55 13.62 8.92 23.55
CA LYS A 55 12.87 9.97 22.84
C LYS A 55 11.34 9.80 22.86
N GLY A 56 10.80 8.92 23.72
CA GLY A 56 9.35 8.67 23.81
C GLY A 56 8.84 7.62 22.81
N ILE A 57 7.51 7.52 22.67
CA ILE A 57 6.83 6.54 21.80
C ILE A 57 6.95 6.97 20.33
N LEU A 58 7.59 6.14 19.50
CA LEU A 58 7.56 6.27 18.05
C LEU A 58 6.22 5.74 17.54
N LYS A 59 5.48 6.56 16.79
CA LYS A 59 4.18 6.18 16.20
C LYS A 59 4.36 5.18 15.06
N PRO A 60 3.33 4.36 14.74
CA PRO A 60 3.37 3.50 13.57
C PRO A 60 3.56 4.29 12.27
N SER A 61 4.20 3.66 11.30
CA SER A 61 4.51 4.26 10.00
C SER A 61 3.29 4.27 9.07
N CYS A 62 3.38 5.04 7.99
CA CYS A 62 2.33 5.11 6.96
C CYS A 62 0.97 5.61 7.45
N ASN A 63 0.94 6.48 8.48
CA ASN A 63 -0.28 6.96 9.13
C ASN A 63 -1.18 5.81 9.62
N ASP A 64 -0.57 4.81 10.28
CA ASP A 64 -1.24 3.63 10.85
C ASP A 64 -1.92 2.70 9.82
N LYS A 65 -1.70 2.93 8.53
CA LYS A 65 -2.31 2.15 7.44
C LYS A 65 -1.43 1.04 6.89
N LEU A 66 -0.26 0.76 7.47
CA LEU A 66 0.62 -0.30 6.96
C LEU A 66 -0.09 -1.67 6.91
N ALA A 67 -0.95 -1.95 7.89
CA ALA A 67 -1.78 -3.14 7.92
C ALA A 67 -2.76 -3.23 6.73
N ASP A 68 -3.26 -2.11 6.22
CA ASP A 68 -4.12 -2.09 5.03
C ASP A 68 -3.35 -2.52 3.77
N LEU A 69 -2.07 -2.16 3.62
CA LEU A 69 -1.25 -2.67 2.51
C LEU A 69 -1.00 -4.18 2.65
N ALA A 70 -0.79 -4.66 3.88
CA ALA A 70 -0.63 -6.08 4.14
C ALA A 70 -1.91 -6.86 3.82
N LEU A 71 -3.06 -6.32 4.19
CA LEU A 71 -4.38 -6.88 3.88
C LEU A 71 -4.65 -6.85 2.37
N ALA A 72 -4.33 -5.75 1.67
CA ALA A 72 -4.44 -5.67 0.21
C ALA A 72 -3.55 -6.73 -0.48
N ARG A 73 -2.36 -7.01 0.08
CA ARG A 73 -1.53 -8.12 -0.40
C ARG A 73 -2.24 -9.46 -0.25
N ASN A 74 -2.78 -9.73 0.94
CA ASN A 74 -3.44 -10.98 1.30
C ASN A 74 -4.74 -11.24 0.51
N LEU A 75 -5.45 -10.19 0.08
CA LEU A 75 -6.72 -10.36 -0.63
C LEU A 75 -6.58 -10.25 -2.16
N TYR A 76 -5.71 -9.36 -2.65
CA TYR A 76 -5.82 -8.88 -4.03
C TYR A 76 -4.52 -8.89 -4.83
N ALA A 77 -3.35 -9.04 -4.19
CA ALA A 77 -2.05 -9.00 -4.89
C ALA A 77 -1.64 -10.38 -5.45
N TYR A 78 -2.49 -10.95 -6.31
CA TYR A 78 -2.33 -12.29 -6.87
C TYR A 78 -2.23 -12.30 -8.39
N GLY A 79 -1.84 -13.44 -8.95
CA GLY A 79 -1.73 -13.65 -10.39
C GLY A 79 -0.65 -12.82 -11.10
N ARG A 80 -0.83 -12.71 -12.42
CA ARG A 80 0.09 -12.01 -13.34
C ARG A 80 0.17 -10.52 -12.99
N GLN A 81 1.30 -9.90 -13.34
CA GLN A 81 1.53 -8.47 -13.15
C GLN A 81 1.71 -7.77 -14.50
N ARG A 82 1.30 -6.51 -14.59
CA ARG A 82 1.68 -5.59 -15.66
C ARG A 82 2.13 -4.26 -15.08
N ASP A 83 3.35 -3.84 -15.44
CA ASP A 83 3.97 -2.60 -14.96
C ASP A 83 3.73 -1.45 -15.94
N TYR A 84 3.63 -0.23 -15.40
CA TYR A 84 3.47 1.02 -16.12
C TYR A 84 4.43 2.08 -15.56
N PHE A 85 5.72 1.91 -15.86
CA PHE A 85 6.82 2.73 -15.33
C PHE A 85 7.30 3.76 -16.38
N ASP A 86 6.33 4.32 -17.10
CA ASP A 86 6.51 5.21 -18.26
C ASP A 86 6.61 6.70 -17.88
N LYS A 87 6.44 7.07 -16.60
CA LYS A 87 6.57 8.45 -16.13
C LYS A 87 7.46 8.53 -14.89
N ARG A 88 8.41 9.47 -14.90
CA ARG A 88 9.42 9.69 -13.85
C ARG A 88 8.84 9.79 -12.43
N HIS A 89 7.72 10.51 -12.29
CA HIS A 89 7.11 10.82 -10.99
C HIS A 89 5.83 10.04 -10.71
N CYS A 90 5.37 9.19 -11.63
CA CYS A 90 4.12 8.45 -11.46
C CYS A 90 4.22 7.08 -12.11
N ILE A 91 4.36 6.06 -11.27
CA ILE A 91 4.42 4.67 -11.67
C ILE A 91 3.14 3.95 -11.25
N GLY A 92 2.82 2.86 -11.92
CA GLY A 92 1.72 2.00 -11.51
C GLY A 92 1.93 0.58 -11.97
N PHE A 93 1.18 -0.33 -11.38
CA PHE A 93 1.16 -1.73 -11.77
C PHE A 93 -0.20 -2.34 -11.46
N VAL A 94 -0.54 -3.39 -12.20
CA VAL A 94 -1.76 -4.17 -12.03
C VAL A 94 -1.39 -5.58 -11.64
N ARG A 95 -2.09 -6.14 -10.66
CA ARG A 95 -2.13 -7.58 -10.36
C ARG A 95 -3.48 -8.10 -10.84
N PHE A 96 -3.48 -9.04 -11.76
CA PHE A 96 -4.71 -9.49 -12.45
C PHE A 96 -5.57 -10.45 -11.64
N GLY A 97 -5.11 -10.89 -10.47
CA GLY A 97 -5.77 -11.97 -9.74
C GLY A 97 -5.49 -13.35 -10.35
N ASP A 98 -5.91 -14.38 -9.62
CA ASP A 98 -5.87 -15.78 -10.04
C ASP A 98 -7.18 -16.49 -9.69
N SER A 99 -7.25 -17.82 -9.87
CA SER A 99 -8.47 -18.58 -9.63
C SER A 99 -8.94 -18.54 -8.17
N GLY A 100 -8.03 -18.34 -7.21
CA GLY A 100 -8.38 -18.19 -5.79
C GLY A 100 -8.70 -16.75 -5.40
N HIS A 101 -8.14 -15.78 -6.13
CA HIS A 101 -8.25 -14.35 -5.83
C HIS A 101 -8.53 -13.57 -7.13
N PRO A 102 -9.76 -13.61 -7.66
CA PRO A 102 -10.07 -13.12 -9.01
C PRO A 102 -10.14 -11.60 -9.12
N ASP A 103 -10.25 -10.86 -8.00
CA ASP A 103 -10.50 -9.42 -8.03
C ASP A 103 -9.30 -8.59 -8.50
N GLY A 104 -8.07 -9.03 -8.15
CA GLY A 104 -6.85 -8.30 -8.46
C GLY A 104 -6.79 -6.90 -7.83
N LEU A 105 -5.75 -6.14 -8.17
CA LEU A 105 -5.61 -4.74 -7.77
C LEU A 105 -4.90 -3.91 -8.84
N ALA A 106 -5.12 -2.60 -8.81
CA ALA A 106 -4.35 -1.61 -9.54
C ALA A 106 -3.72 -0.66 -8.53
N CYS A 107 -2.39 -0.61 -8.50
CA CYS A 107 -1.62 0.26 -7.63
C CYS A 107 -1.01 1.39 -8.45
N ILE A 108 -1.13 2.62 -7.98
CA ILE A 108 -0.52 3.81 -8.57
C ILE A 108 0.18 4.61 -7.46
N LEU A 109 1.39 5.07 -7.76
CA LEU A 109 2.27 5.74 -6.83
C LEU A 109 2.75 7.03 -7.47
N SER A 110 2.77 8.12 -6.71
CA SER A 110 3.43 9.37 -7.12
C SER A 110 4.40 9.82 -6.05
N ASN A 111 5.64 10.13 -6.44
CA ASN A 111 6.60 10.83 -5.58
C ASN A 111 6.64 12.34 -5.84
N GLY A 112 5.76 12.84 -6.71
CA GLY A 112 5.64 14.24 -7.10
C GLY A 112 4.20 14.75 -6.93
N PRO A 113 3.70 15.56 -7.87
CA PRO A 113 2.30 16.04 -7.87
C PRO A 113 1.27 14.91 -7.98
N ALA A 114 0.01 15.25 -7.73
CA ALA A 114 -1.11 14.38 -8.03
C ALA A 114 -1.10 14.00 -9.53
N ALA A 115 -1.45 12.76 -9.84
CA ALA A 115 -1.34 12.23 -11.18
C ALA A 115 -2.43 11.19 -11.45
N THR A 116 -2.67 10.93 -12.74
CA THR A 116 -3.50 9.81 -13.18
C THR A 116 -2.75 8.94 -14.17
N LYS A 117 -3.19 7.68 -14.27
CA LYS A 117 -2.66 6.71 -15.21
C LYS A 117 -3.76 5.82 -15.77
N ARG A 118 -3.80 5.69 -17.09
CA ARG A 118 -4.67 4.73 -17.78
C ARG A 118 -4.02 3.35 -17.72
N MET A 119 -4.66 2.39 -17.05
CA MET A 119 -4.15 1.04 -16.86
C MET A 119 -5.19 0.00 -17.29
N TYR A 120 -4.73 -1.04 -17.99
CA TYR A 120 -5.49 -2.25 -18.29
C TYR A 120 -5.55 -3.15 -17.06
N VAL A 121 -6.76 -3.38 -16.55
CA VAL A 121 -7.05 -4.29 -15.44
C VAL A 121 -7.58 -5.65 -15.89
N GLY A 122 -7.99 -5.79 -17.16
CA GLY A 122 -8.51 -7.05 -17.69
C GLY A 122 -9.92 -6.89 -18.24
N LYS A 123 -10.21 -7.54 -19.38
CA LYS A 123 -11.57 -7.57 -19.95
C LYS A 123 -12.61 -8.20 -19.01
N ALA A 124 -12.19 -9.10 -18.11
CA ALA A 124 -13.06 -9.69 -17.09
C ALA A 124 -13.64 -8.65 -16.12
N HIS A 125 -13.00 -7.48 -16.01
CA HIS A 125 -13.47 -6.36 -15.18
C HIS A 125 -14.16 -5.27 -16.02
N ALA A 126 -14.46 -5.51 -17.30
CA ALA A 126 -15.22 -4.57 -18.12
C ALA A 126 -16.53 -4.18 -17.44
N ASP A 127 -16.91 -2.91 -17.56
CA ASP A 127 -18.12 -2.33 -16.98
C ASP A 127 -18.21 -2.38 -15.44
N SER A 128 -17.15 -2.79 -14.75
CA SER A 128 -17.08 -2.69 -13.29
C SER A 128 -16.68 -1.28 -12.83
N VAL A 129 -16.95 -0.99 -11.56
CA VAL A 129 -16.52 0.24 -10.89
C VAL A 129 -15.46 -0.11 -9.87
N TRP A 130 -14.38 0.66 -9.86
CA TRP A 130 -13.24 0.50 -8.96
C TRP A 130 -13.14 1.71 -8.04
N THR A 131 -12.85 1.46 -6.78
CA THR A 131 -12.69 2.47 -5.74
C THR A 131 -11.44 2.19 -4.91
N GLU A 132 -10.87 3.24 -4.38
CA GLU A 132 -9.63 3.16 -3.61
C GLU A 132 -9.87 2.58 -2.20
N ILE A 133 -8.91 1.80 -1.70
CA ILE A 133 -8.97 1.13 -0.39
C ILE A 133 -7.88 1.56 0.59
N TYR A 134 -6.92 2.38 0.16
CA TYR A 134 -5.73 2.71 0.98
C TYR A 134 -5.52 4.22 1.20
N GLY A 135 -5.38 4.99 0.13
CA GLY A 135 -4.95 6.38 0.19
C GLY A 135 -6.10 7.36 0.47
N TYR A 136 -6.19 8.40 -0.35
CA TYR A 136 -7.06 9.56 -0.16
C TYR A 136 -7.91 9.92 -1.39
N CYS A 137 -7.82 9.19 -2.51
CA CYS A 137 -8.66 9.50 -3.67
C CYS A 137 -10.08 8.99 -3.44
N ARG A 138 -11.07 9.89 -3.46
CA ARG A 138 -12.50 9.55 -3.28
C ARG A 138 -13.25 9.32 -4.60
N SER A 139 -12.53 9.32 -5.72
CA SER A 139 -13.12 9.13 -7.05
C SER A 139 -13.53 7.68 -7.28
N ARG A 140 -14.46 7.46 -8.21
CA ARG A 140 -14.83 6.15 -8.73
C ARG A 140 -14.28 6.00 -10.15
N VAL A 141 -13.70 4.85 -10.47
CA VAL A 141 -13.13 4.55 -11.79
C VAL A 141 -14.01 3.53 -12.50
N LYS A 142 -14.66 3.93 -13.59
CA LYS A 142 -15.37 2.99 -14.47
C LYS A 142 -14.36 2.33 -15.40
N ILE A 143 -14.41 0.99 -15.47
CA ILE A 143 -13.60 0.23 -16.41
C ILE A 143 -14.34 0.15 -17.75
N ASP A 144 -13.66 0.55 -18.83
CA ASP A 144 -14.21 0.50 -20.18
C ASP A 144 -14.39 -0.95 -20.68
N SER A 145 -15.15 -1.11 -21.77
CA SER A 145 -15.40 -2.42 -22.40
C SER A 145 -14.13 -3.13 -22.89
N ARG A 146 -13.01 -2.40 -23.00
CA ARG A 146 -11.70 -2.94 -23.36
C ARG A 146 -10.87 -3.32 -22.13
N GLY A 147 -11.39 -3.16 -20.91
CA GLY A 147 -10.74 -3.52 -19.65
C GLY A 147 -9.76 -2.47 -19.12
N TYR A 148 -9.87 -1.20 -19.53
CA TYR A 148 -9.03 -0.09 -19.04
C TYR A 148 -9.78 0.84 -18.10
N GLY A 149 -9.08 1.34 -17.09
CA GLY A 149 -9.53 2.43 -16.22
C GLY A 149 -8.49 3.55 -16.15
N VAL A 150 -8.92 4.75 -15.76
CA VAL A 150 -8.04 5.89 -15.47
C VAL A 150 -7.98 6.07 -13.95
N PHE A 151 -6.87 5.64 -13.36
CA PHE A 151 -6.69 5.61 -11.91
C PHE A 151 -5.92 6.84 -11.44
N GLY A 152 -6.33 7.41 -10.31
CA GLY A 152 -5.70 8.61 -9.73
C GLY A 152 -4.85 8.29 -8.51
N VAL A 153 -3.92 9.20 -8.21
CA VAL A 153 -3.17 9.26 -6.96
C VAL A 153 -2.96 10.72 -6.57
N VAL A 154 -3.04 11.02 -5.27
CA VAL A 154 -2.71 12.35 -4.76
C VAL A 154 -1.20 12.55 -4.70
N ALA A 155 -0.75 13.80 -4.49
CA ALA A 155 0.68 14.11 -4.46
C ALA A 155 1.41 13.33 -3.34
N ARG A 156 2.62 12.83 -3.65
CA ARG A 156 3.49 12.09 -2.71
C ARG A 156 2.76 10.97 -1.96
N ASN A 157 2.07 10.10 -2.68
CA ASN A 157 1.20 9.09 -2.08
C ASN A 157 1.07 7.81 -2.91
N VAL A 158 0.39 6.83 -2.34
CA VAL A 158 -0.02 5.57 -2.96
C VAL A 158 -1.54 5.51 -2.99
N SER A 159 -2.08 5.05 -4.12
CA SER A 159 -3.48 4.68 -4.24
C SER A 159 -3.58 3.23 -4.69
N VAL A 160 -4.32 2.43 -3.94
CA VAL A 160 -4.62 1.03 -4.25
C VAL A 160 -6.09 0.94 -4.61
N TRP A 161 -6.37 0.54 -5.83
CA TRP A 161 -7.70 0.44 -6.42
C TRP A 161 -8.09 -1.01 -6.58
N VAL A 162 -9.31 -1.32 -6.17
CA VAL A 162 -9.93 -2.65 -6.29
C VAL A 162 -11.38 -2.45 -6.72
N ARG A 163 -11.98 -3.46 -7.36
CA ARG A 163 -13.41 -3.45 -7.69
C ARG A 163 -14.26 -3.15 -6.45
N GLU A 164 -15.30 -2.34 -6.59
CA GLU A 164 -16.10 -1.81 -5.48
C GLU A 164 -16.83 -2.91 -4.68
N ASP A 165 -17.18 -4.01 -5.34
CA ASP A 165 -17.88 -5.17 -4.79
C ASP A 165 -16.94 -6.37 -4.48
N ALA A 166 -15.61 -6.15 -4.52
CA ALA A 166 -14.65 -7.21 -4.21
C ALA A 166 -14.82 -7.73 -2.77
N ALA A 167 -14.62 -9.03 -2.57
CA ALA A 167 -14.79 -9.66 -1.27
C ALA A 167 -13.71 -9.21 -0.28
N GLY A 168 -14.06 -9.02 1.00
CA GLY A 168 -13.11 -8.67 2.07
C GLY A 168 -12.82 -7.18 2.23
N ARG A 169 -13.45 -6.31 1.42
CA ARG A 169 -13.28 -4.85 1.49
C ARG A 169 -13.74 -4.24 2.82
N GLU A 170 -14.68 -4.88 3.50
CA GLU A 170 -15.19 -4.46 4.80
C GLU A 170 -14.16 -4.60 5.93
N ARG A 171 -12.99 -5.21 5.68
CA ARG A 171 -11.93 -5.43 6.67
C ARG A 171 -10.90 -4.29 6.74
N PHE A 172 -10.86 -3.39 5.76
CA PHE A 172 -9.90 -2.27 5.71
C PHE A 172 -10.22 -1.21 6.77
N GLY A 173 -9.17 -0.58 7.32
CA GLY A 173 -9.29 0.47 8.34
C GLY A 173 -9.73 -0.02 9.73
N LYS A 174 -9.69 -1.33 9.98
CA LYS A 174 -10.09 -1.96 11.26
C LYS A 174 -8.91 -2.52 12.08
N PHE A 175 -7.68 -2.31 11.63
CA PHE A 175 -6.51 -2.79 12.35
C PHE A 175 -6.22 -1.91 13.56
N ASP A 176 -6.13 -2.52 14.73
CA ASP A 176 -5.70 -1.86 15.95
C ASP A 176 -4.17 -1.87 16.04
N SER A 177 -3.57 -0.68 15.92
CA SER A 177 -2.13 -0.47 16.03
C SER A 177 -1.71 0.06 17.40
N ASP A 178 -2.65 0.46 18.26
CA ASP A 178 -2.38 1.09 19.56
C ASP A 178 -2.30 0.07 20.70
N ILE A 179 -1.28 -0.79 20.60
CA ILE A 179 -1.00 -1.82 21.60
C ILE A 179 -0.33 -1.26 22.87
N TYR A 180 0.01 0.03 22.88
CA TYR A 180 0.70 0.69 23.99
C TYR A 180 -0.23 1.58 24.83
N SER A 181 -1.51 1.68 24.47
CA SER A 181 -2.54 2.41 25.21
C SER A 181 -2.60 2.07 26.71
N SER A 182 -2.35 0.82 27.08
CA SER A 182 -2.31 0.36 28.48
C SER A 182 -1.07 0.82 29.27
N LEU A 183 -0.01 1.27 28.58
CA LEU A 183 1.21 1.78 29.22
C LEU A 183 1.15 3.30 29.49
N GLN A 184 0.14 3.99 28.97
CA GLN A 184 -0.07 5.43 29.17
C GLN A 184 -0.93 5.77 30.40
N GLY A 185 -1.35 4.76 31.18
CA GLY A 185 -2.32 4.87 32.28
C GLY A 185 -1.76 5.11 33.69
N ASP A 186 -0.44 5.15 33.90
CA ASP A 186 0.17 5.36 35.22
C ASP A 186 0.93 6.70 35.27
N HIS A 187 0.20 7.81 35.33
CA HIS A 187 0.71 9.11 35.80
C HIS A 187 -0.34 9.85 36.62
#